data_AF-A0A2E1A7X2-F1
#
_entry.id   AF-A0A2E1A7X2-F1
#
_cell.length_a   1.000
_cell.length_b   1.000
_cell.length_c   1.000
_cell.angle_alpha   90.00
_cell.angle_beta   90.00
_cell.angle_gamma   90.00
#
_symmetry.space_group_name_H-M   'P 1'
#
loop_
_entity.id
_entity.type
_entity.pdbx_description
1 polymer ?
#
loop_
_entity_poly.entity_id
_entity_poly.type
_entity_poly.pdbx_seq_one_letter_code
_entity_poly.pdbx_strand_id
1 'polypeptide(L)'
;MTMFTRRRILSYRLLAIVSLVVAMMSAGILLVAQGESSPDACDPSNMATQIEGLQAALPLDFEGDSDLALANMFRLANIYQQLAIDCGYEPSDLEINALIGNTLALTDVSTILAANAVGDDVEAALAELETIMGDSFNGQLLYNGMEDALDGTPLGCSGCHEGEAAPPTEGTWTRVDEERLALAQFEGYSDVHYLVESILHPNDYVVEPYAPNLMPTNFGQRMDVQQLADLVAYLMSQDQLPEDTD
;
A
#
# COMPACT_ATOMS: atom_id res chain seq x y z
N MET A 1 40.93 31.79 25.61
CA MET A 1 40.50 32.65 24.49
C MET A 1 40.44 31.84 23.18
N THR A 2 39.76 30.68 23.19
CA THR A 2 39.80 29.70 22.07
C THR A 2 38.52 28.86 21.88
N MET A 3 37.44 29.10 22.64
CA MET A 3 36.18 28.35 22.47
C MET A 3 35.10 29.08 21.63
N PHE A 4 35.15 30.41 21.51
CA PHE A 4 34.10 31.16 20.81
C PHE A 4 34.20 31.14 19.28
N THR A 5 35.40 30.91 18.73
CA THR A 5 35.64 30.92 17.27
C THR A 5 35.21 29.62 16.59
N ARG A 6 35.18 28.49 17.32
CA ARG A 6 34.89 27.16 16.76
C ARG A 6 33.38 26.94 16.51
N ARG A 7 32.51 27.54 17.33
CA ARG A 7 31.05 27.49 17.14
C ARG A 7 30.58 28.23 15.89
N ARG A 8 31.12 29.42 15.60
CA ARG A 8 30.74 30.19 14.41
C ARG A 8 31.10 29.47 13.10
N ILE A 9 32.26 28.84 13.02
CA ILE A 9 32.70 28.13 11.80
C ILE A 9 31.82 26.90 11.51
N LEU A 10 31.33 26.22 12.55
CA LEU A 10 30.44 25.06 12.40
C LEU A 10 29.05 25.47 11.91
N SER A 11 28.51 26.59 12.43
CA SER A 11 27.21 27.14 12.01
C SER A 11 27.18 27.56 10.53
N TYR A 12 28.25 28.20 10.04
CA TYR A 12 28.33 28.60 8.63
C TYR A 12 28.48 27.41 7.67
N ARG A 13 29.16 26.33 8.09
CA ARG A 13 29.26 25.09 7.30
C ARG A 13 27.95 24.32 7.26
N LEU A 14 27.19 24.28 8.37
CA LEU A 14 25.87 23.66 8.40
C LEU A 14 24.87 24.41 7.51
N LEU A 15 24.85 25.74 7.57
CA LEU A 15 23.99 26.57 6.71
C LEU A 15 24.34 26.44 5.22
N ALA A 16 25.63 26.39 4.87
CA ALA A 16 26.05 26.21 3.48
C ALA A 16 25.69 24.82 2.92
N ILE A 17 25.77 23.77 3.75
CA ILE A 17 25.38 22.41 3.36
C ILE A 17 23.86 22.29 3.23
N VAL A 18 23.08 22.86 4.16
CA VAL A 18 21.62 22.88 4.06
C VAL A 18 21.14 23.68 2.84
N SER A 19 21.76 24.83 2.53
CA SER A 19 21.42 25.57 1.30
C SER A 19 21.83 24.84 0.02
N LEU A 20 22.91 24.05 0.02
CA LEU A 20 23.32 23.24 -1.13
C LEU A 20 22.39 22.04 -1.34
N VAL A 21 21.92 21.40 -0.26
CA VAL A 21 20.98 20.27 -0.30
C VAL A 21 19.58 20.74 -0.73
N VAL A 22 19.12 21.90 -0.23
CA VAL A 22 17.84 22.50 -0.66
C VAL A 22 17.89 22.94 -2.14
N ALA A 23 19.04 23.44 -2.62
CA ALA A 23 19.24 23.77 -4.04
C ALA A 23 19.35 22.52 -4.94
N MET A 24 19.83 21.39 -4.42
CA MET A 24 19.84 20.11 -5.15
C MET A 24 18.45 19.45 -5.17
N MET A 25 17.65 19.62 -4.11
CA MET A 25 16.26 19.13 -4.07
C MET A 25 15.33 19.91 -5.01
N SER A 26 15.57 21.20 -5.24
CA SER A 26 14.81 21.97 -6.24
C SER A 26 15.26 21.73 -7.68
N ALA A 27 16.47 21.21 -7.91
CA ALA A 27 16.95 20.80 -9.24
C ALA A 27 16.56 19.36 -9.62
N GLY A 28 16.23 18.50 -8.64
CA GLY A 28 15.83 17.10 -8.86
C GLY A 28 14.34 16.89 -9.16
N ILE A 29 13.51 17.93 -9.03
CA ILE A 29 12.04 17.83 -9.21
C ILE A 29 11.59 18.15 -10.64
N LEU A 30 12.51 18.47 -11.57
CA LEU A 30 12.16 18.84 -12.96
C LEU A 30 12.37 17.75 -14.02
N LEU A 31 12.54 16.48 -13.65
CA LEU A 31 12.66 15.37 -14.61
C LEU A 31 11.83 14.13 -14.26
N VAL A 32 10.72 14.30 -13.55
CA VAL A 32 9.59 13.39 -13.68
C VAL A 32 8.58 14.14 -14.53
N ALA A 33 8.61 13.88 -15.83
CA ALA A 33 7.57 14.31 -16.73
C ALA A 33 6.26 13.72 -16.20
N GLN A 34 5.44 14.59 -15.61
CA GLN A 34 4.03 14.31 -15.43
C GLN A 34 3.49 14.00 -16.82
N GLY A 35 3.05 12.76 -17.01
CA GLY A 35 2.26 12.34 -18.17
C GLY A 35 0.87 12.95 -18.08
N GLU A 36 0.79 14.28 -18.12
CA GLU A 36 -0.46 14.94 -18.45
C GLU A 36 -0.64 14.75 -19.95
N SER A 37 -1.65 13.96 -20.33
CA SER A 37 -2.07 13.81 -21.73
C SER A 37 -2.52 15.17 -22.24
N SER A 38 -1.59 15.93 -22.82
CA SER A 38 -1.95 17.16 -23.54
C SER A 38 -2.90 16.75 -24.68
N PRO A 39 -4.05 17.42 -24.85
CA PRO A 39 -4.95 17.16 -25.97
C PRO A 39 -4.25 17.19 -27.35
N ASP A 40 -3.13 17.93 -27.46
CA ASP A 40 -2.31 18.00 -28.66
C ASP A 40 -1.50 16.73 -28.93
N ALA A 41 -1.19 15.91 -27.90
CA ALA A 41 -0.40 14.68 -28.05
C ALA A 41 -1.13 13.60 -28.88
N CYS A 42 -2.45 13.62 -28.84
CA CYS A 42 -3.32 12.70 -29.58
C CYS A 42 -3.72 13.24 -30.97
N ASP A 43 -3.14 14.36 -31.41
CA ASP A 43 -3.25 14.78 -32.81
C ASP A 43 -2.57 13.73 -33.73
N PRO A 44 -3.19 13.34 -34.87
CA PRO A 44 -2.65 12.30 -35.73
C PRO A 44 -1.20 12.51 -36.19
N SER A 45 -0.79 13.77 -36.41
CA SER A 45 0.58 14.08 -36.85
C SER A 45 1.60 13.98 -35.71
N ASN A 46 1.19 14.33 -34.49
CA ASN A 46 2.00 14.17 -33.29
C ASN A 46 2.13 12.68 -32.91
N MET A 47 1.04 11.92 -33.01
CA MET A 47 1.05 10.47 -32.78
C MET A 47 1.95 9.73 -33.77
N ALA A 48 1.89 10.07 -35.06
CA ALA A 48 2.76 9.44 -36.06
C ALA A 48 4.24 9.67 -35.75
N THR A 49 4.60 10.92 -35.41
CA THR A 49 5.97 11.28 -35.01
C THR A 49 6.40 10.55 -33.74
N GLN A 50 5.51 10.41 -32.77
CA GLN A 50 5.77 9.71 -31.53
C GLN A 50 6.00 8.21 -31.76
N ILE A 51 5.17 7.56 -32.58
CA ILE A 51 5.32 6.14 -32.94
C ILE A 51 6.65 5.91 -33.66
N GLU A 52 7.01 6.75 -34.63
CA GLU A 52 8.31 6.66 -35.32
C GLU A 52 9.48 6.79 -34.34
N GLY A 53 9.40 7.75 -33.40
CA GLY A 53 10.40 7.92 -32.35
C GLY A 53 10.55 6.69 -31.44
N LEU A 54 9.43 6.06 -31.07
CA LEU A 54 9.42 4.83 -30.27
C LEU A 54 10.05 3.65 -31.01
N GLN A 55 9.71 3.45 -32.28
CA GLN A 55 10.30 2.39 -33.11
C GLN A 55 11.79 2.57 -33.33
N ALA A 56 12.25 3.83 -33.45
CA ALA A 56 13.68 4.13 -33.52
C ALA A 56 14.41 3.84 -32.20
N ALA A 57 13.76 4.08 -31.06
CA ALA A 57 14.33 3.82 -29.73
C ALA A 57 14.33 2.32 -29.35
N LEU A 58 13.36 1.55 -29.86
CA LEU A 58 13.20 0.12 -29.58
C LEU A 58 13.24 -0.70 -30.89
N PRO A 59 14.42 -0.84 -31.52
CA PRO A 59 14.54 -1.51 -32.81
C PRO A 59 14.20 -3.01 -32.70
N LEU A 60 13.59 -3.54 -33.76
CA LEU A 60 13.21 -4.96 -33.89
C LEU A 60 14.20 -5.70 -34.82
N ASP A 61 15.48 -5.72 -34.44
CA ASP A 61 16.55 -6.37 -35.20
C ASP A 61 16.68 -7.86 -34.82
N PHE A 62 15.81 -8.71 -35.38
CA PHE A 62 15.83 -10.15 -35.13
C PHE A 62 17.05 -10.87 -35.72
N GLU A 63 17.75 -10.27 -36.69
CA GLU A 63 18.95 -10.86 -37.28
C GLU A 63 20.18 -10.61 -36.42
N GLY A 64 20.28 -9.42 -35.81
CA GLY A 64 21.38 -9.02 -34.94
C GLY A 64 21.25 -9.53 -33.51
N ASP A 65 20.07 -9.39 -32.89
CA ASP A 65 19.82 -9.80 -31.51
C ASP A 65 18.34 -10.14 -31.30
N SER A 66 17.99 -11.42 -31.51
CA SER A 66 16.62 -11.90 -31.39
C SER A 66 16.04 -11.73 -29.98
N ASP A 67 16.85 -11.84 -28.92
CA ASP A 67 16.35 -11.73 -27.54
C ASP A 67 16.01 -10.27 -27.21
N LEU A 68 16.88 -9.34 -27.61
CA LEU A 68 16.61 -7.91 -27.47
C LEU A 68 15.43 -7.47 -28.35
N ALA A 69 15.32 -8.00 -29.58
CA ALA A 69 14.20 -7.71 -30.47
C ALA A 69 12.86 -8.19 -29.87
N LEU A 70 12.80 -9.38 -29.27
CA LEU A 70 11.62 -9.86 -28.54
C LEU A 70 11.28 -8.97 -27.34
N ALA A 71 12.29 -8.58 -26.55
CA ALA A 71 12.08 -7.67 -25.42
C ALA A 71 11.56 -6.29 -25.88
N ASN A 72 12.11 -5.74 -26.96
CA ASN A 72 11.66 -4.49 -27.56
C ASN A 72 10.24 -4.60 -28.12
N MET A 73 9.90 -5.72 -28.75
CA MET A 73 8.55 -5.99 -29.24
C MET A 73 7.53 -5.95 -28.10
N PHE A 74 7.80 -6.59 -26.98
CA PHE A 74 6.93 -6.56 -25.81
C PHE A 74 6.76 -5.14 -25.25
N ARG A 75 7.86 -4.38 -25.12
CA ARG A 75 7.84 -2.99 -24.65
C ARG A 75 7.04 -2.07 -25.57
N LEU A 76 7.26 -2.16 -26.88
CA LEU A 76 6.51 -1.39 -27.87
C LEU A 76 5.01 -1.69 -27.80
N ALA A 77 4.63 -2.97 -27.70
CA ALA A 77 3.24 -3.37 -27.60
C ALA A 77 2.56 -2.78 -26.36
N ASN A 78 3.23 -2.77 -25.20
CA ASN A 78 2.72 -2.15 -23.97
C ASN A 78 2.56 -0.63 -24.14
N ILE A 79 3.58 0.05 -24.65
CA ILE A 79 3.53 1.50 -24.87
C ILE A 79 2.40 1.89 -25.84
N TYR A 80 2.19 1.14 -26.91
CA TYR A 80 1.10 1.43 -27.86
C TYR A 80 -0.28 1.22 -27.25
N GLN A 81 -0.46 0.20 -26.42
CA GLN A 81 -1.72 0.00 -25.69
C GLN A 81 -2.00 1.19 -24.77
N GLN A 82 -1.01 1.61 -23.98
CA GLN A 82 -1.15 2.76 -23.08
C GLN A 82 -1.46 4.04 -23.85
N LEU A 83 -0.74 4.31 -24.94
CA LEU A 83 -0.96 5.50 -25.76
C LEU A 83 -2.38 5.54 -26.35
N ALA A 84 -2.92 4.41 -26.79
CA ALA A 84 -4.29 4.35 -27.29
C ALA A 84 -5.30 4.72 -26.18
N ILE A 85 -5.13 4.14 -24.98
CA ILE A 85 -6.00 4.42 -23.82
C ILE A 85 -5.91 5.90 -23.42
N ASP A 86 -4.70 6.46 -23.33
CA ASP A 86 -4.48 7.88 -23.01
C ASP A 86 -5.14 8.82 -24.03
N CYS A 87 -5.28 8.36 -25.28
CA CYS A 87 -5.98 9.07 -26.35
C CYS A 87 -7.49 8.77 -26.43
N GLY A 88 -8.07 8.16 -25.39
CA GLY A 88 -9.50 7.95 -25.25
C GLY A 88 -10.04 6.72 -25.97
N TYR A 89 -9.17 5.78 -26.38
CA TYR A 89 -9.63 4.48 -26.83
C TYR A 89 -10.17 3.68 -25.63
N GLU A 90 -11.39 3.18 -25.76
CA GLU A 90 -12.03 2.29 -24.78
C GLU A 90 -11.99 0.85 -25.32
N PRO A 91 -11.19 -0.06 -24.73
CA PRO A 91 -11.13 -1.46 -25.14
C PRO A 91 -12.49 -2.15 -24.99
N SER A 92 -12.82 -3.05 -25.91
CA SER A 92 -14.00 -3.91 -25.78
C SER A 92 -13.82 -4.97 -24.70
N ASP A 93 -14.91 -5.53 -24.21
CA ASP A 93 -14.88 -6.67 -23.27
C ASP A 93 -14.01 -7.83 -23.80
N LEU A 94 -14.02 -8.07 -25.11
CA LEU A 94 -13.22 -9.13 -25.73
C LEU A 94 -11.71 -8.84 -25.60
N GLU A 95 -11.30 -7.58 -25.83
CA GLU A 95 -9.91 -7.16 -25.71
C GLU A 95 -9.45 -7.18 -24.26
N ILE A 96 -10.30 -6.71 -23.34
CA ILE A 96 -10.04 -6.79 -21.90
C ILE A 96 -9.82 -8.25 -21.47
N ASN A 97 -10.70 -9.16 -21.88
CA ASN A 97 -10.57 -10.59 -21.56
C ASN A 97 -9.31 -11.21 -22.16
N ALA A 98 -8.91 -10.79 -23.36
CA ALA A 98 -7.65 -11.24 -23.97
C ALA A 98 -6.42 -10.74 -23.19
N LEU A 99 -6.44 -9.48 -22.72
CA LEU A 99 -5.37 -8.90 -21.90
C LEU A 99 -5.24 -9.60 -20.54
N ILE A 100 -6.37 -9.93 -19.91
CA ILE A 100 -6.39 -10.74 -18.69
C ILE A 100 -5.77 -12.11 -18.98
N GLY A 101 -6.19 -12.78 -20.06
CA GLY A 101 -5.62 -14.07 -20.47
C GLY A 101 -4.11 -14.03 -20.71
N ASN A 102 -3.61 -12.96 -21.33
CA ASN A 102 -2.17 -12.76 -21.53
C ASN A 102 -1.43 -12.58 -20.20
N THR A 103 -2.00 -11.82 -19.27
CA THR A 103 -1.41 -11.61 -17.93
C THR A 103 -1.35 -12.94 -17.17
N LEU A 104 -2.46 -13.69 -17.17
CA LEU A 104 -2.56 -14.99 -16.51
C LEU A 104 -1.70 -16.09 -17.16
N ALA A 105 -1.23 -15.88 -18.40
CA ALA A 105 -0.26 -16.76 -19.03
C ALA A 105 1.18 -16.51 -18.55
N LEU A 106 1.46 -15.35 -17.95
CA LEU A 106 2.77 -14.93 -17.45
C LEU A 106 2.93 -15.11 -15.95
N THR A 107 1.84 -14.94 -15.19
CA THR A 107 1.83 -15.06 -13.73
C THR A 107 0.50 -15.62 -13.26
N ASP A 108 0.51 -16.39 -12.18
CA ASP A 108 -0.73 -16.90 -11.60
C ASP A 108 -1.40 -15.86 -10.70
N VAL A 109 -2.71 -16.01 -10.48
CA VAL A 109 -3.49 -15.13 -9.62
C VAL A 109 -2.90 -15.09 -8.21
N SER A 110 -2.41 -16.22 -7.68
CA SER A 110 -1.78 -16.27 -6.36
C SER A 110 -0.57 -15.36 -6.21
N THR A 111 0.25 -15.23 -7.25
CA THR A 111 1.42 -14.36 -7.28
C THR A 111 1.00 -12.89 -7.29
N ILE A 112 -0.05 -12.56 -8.05
CA ILE A 112 -0.63 -11.21 -8.07
C ILE A 112 -1.17 -10.86 -6.69
N LEU A 113 -1.95 -11.75 -6.08
CA LEU A 113 -2.50 -11.54 -4.73
C LEU A 113 -1.38 -11.37 -3.70
N ALA A 114 -0.38 -12.25 -3.70
CA ALA A 114 0.76 -12.16 -2.79
C ALA A 114 1.58 -10.86 -2.94
N ALA A 115 1.63 -10.29 -4.15
CA ALA A 115 2.34 -9.04 -4.41
C ALA A 115 1.57 -7.79 -3.93
N ASN A 116 0.26 -7.89 -3.72
CA ASN A 116 -0.59 -6.78 -3.27
C ASN A 116 -1.07 -6.95 -1.82
N ALA A 117 -0.87 -8.12 -1.23
CA ALA A 117 -1.20 -8.37 0.17
C ALA A 117 -0.26 -7.57 1.09
N VAL A 118 -0.76 -7.14 2.24
CA VAL A 118 0.00 -6.38 3.23
C VAL A 118 1.19 -7.17 3.80
N GLY A 119 1.08 -8.50 3.84
CA GLY A 119 2.10 -9.39 4.37
C GLY A 119 2.12 -9.44 5.90
N ASP A 120 3.18 -10.05 6.44
CA ASP A 120 3.35 -10.28 7.88
C ASP A 120 4.39 -9.34 8.53
N ASP A 121 4.95 -8.38 7.80
CA ASP A 121 5.93 -7.44 8.34
C ASP A 121 5.20 -6.26 9.00
N VAL A 122 5.09 -6.29 10.33
CA VAL A 122 4.39 -5.25 11.12
C VAL A 122 5.01 -3.88 10.91
N GLU A 123 6.34 -3.78 10.89
CA GLU A 123 7.02 -2.49 10.75
C GLU A 123 6.84 -1.92 9.35
N ALA A 124 6.86 -2.77 8.31
CA ALA A 124 6.54 -2.35 6.96
C ALA A 124 5.08 -1.88 6.85
N ALA A 125 4.13 -2.65 7.40
CA ALA A 125 2.72 -2.28 7.42
C ALA A 125 2.49 -0.94 8.13
N LEU A 126 3.10 -0.73 9.30
CA LEU A 126 3.00 0.54 10.04
C LEU A 126 3.57 1.71 9.24
N ALA A 127 4.70 1.54 8.57
CA ALA A 127 5.29 2.58 7.73
C ALA A 127 4.39 2.97 6.54
N GLU A 128 3.70 1.99 5.93
CA GLU A 128 2.75 2.27 4.85
C GLU A 128 1.50 3.00 5.38
N LEU A 129 0.98 2.57 6.54
CA LEU A 129 -0.17 3.18 7.21
C LEU A 129 0.05 4.65 7.60
N GLU A 130 1.29 5.13 7.76
CA GLU A 130 1.56 6.57 7.99
C GLU A 130 1.05 7.46 6.85
N THR A 131 0.93 6.91 5.65
CA THR A 131 0.53 7.65 4.44
C THR A 131 -0.87 7.34 3.94
N ILE A 132 -1.55 6.39 4.58
CA ILE A 132 -2.85 5.86 4.16
C ILE A 132 -3.90 6.28 5.17
N MET A 133 -4.99 6.87 4.68
CA MET A 133 -6.15 7.20 5.51
C MET A 133 -7.14 6.05 5.45
N GLY A 134 -7.39 5.40 6.59
CA GLY A 134 -8.41 4.37 6.71
C GLY A 134 -9.83 4.95 6.69
N ASP A 135 -10.76 4.26 6.02
CA ASP A 135 -12.20 4.48 6.06
C ASP A 135 -12.85 3.52 7.06
N SER A 136 -13.28 4.03 8.21
CA SER A 136 -13.94 3.22 9.25
C SER A 136 -15.26 2.58 8.77
N PHE A 137 -15.95 3.18 7.80
CA PHE A 137 -17.16 2.58 7.24
C PHE A 137 -16.81 1.36 6.39
N ASN A 138 -15.80 1.46 5.52
CA ASN A 138 -15.32 0.30 4.77
C ASN A 138 -14.75 -0.78 5.71
N GLY A 139 -14.04 -0.35 6.76
CA GLY A 139 -13.54 -1.23 7.81
C GLY A 139 -14.64 -2.03 8.48
N GLN A 140 -15.78 -1.40 8.77
CA GLN A 140 -16.96 -2.09 9.31
C GLN A 140 -17.51 -3.13 8.33
N LEU A 141 -17.53 -2.85 7.02
CA LEU A 141 -18.00 -3.80 6.01
C LEU A 141 -17.08 -5.02 5.92
N LEU A 142 -15.75 -4.81 5.88
CA LEU A 142 -14.74 -5.86 5.91
C LEU A 142 -14.87 -6.70 7.19
N TYR A 143 -14.99 -6.04 8.34
CA TYR A 143 -15.11 -6.66 9.65
C TYR A 143 -16.31 -7.62 9.74
N ASN A 144 -17.45 -7.18 9.19
CA ASN A 144 -18.70 -7.93 9.19
C ASN A 144 -18.82 -8.94 8.03
N GLY A 145 -17.81 -9.04 7.18
CA GLY A 145 -17.84 -9.90 5.98
C GLY A 145 -18.89 -9.47 4.96
N MET A 146 -19.23 -8.18 4.93
CA MET A 146 -20.10 -7.57 3.91
C MET A 146 -19.31 -7.10 2.68
N GLU A 147 -17.99 -6.91 2.85
CA GLU A 147 -17.03 -6.69 1.77
C GLU A 147 -16.00 -7.83 1.76
N ASP A 148 -15.60 -8.24 0.56
CA ASP A 148 -14.57 -9.27 0.38
C ASP A 148 -13.17 -8.67 0.59
N ALA A 149 -12.26 -9.49 1.11
CA ALA A 149 -10.85 -9.12 1.19
C ALA A 149 -10.18 -9.18 -0.21
N LEU A 150 -8.90 -8.80 -0.30
CA LEU A 150 -8.10 -8.88 -1.54
C LEU A 150 -8.20 -10.24 -2.24
N ASP A 151 -8.30 -11.33 -1.47
CA ASP A 151 -8.41 -12.70 -1.99
C ASP A 151 -9.81 -13.08 -2.53
N GLY A 152 -10.78 -12.15 -2.49
CA GLY A 152 -12.15 -12.36 -2.94
C GLY A 152 -13.02 -13.16 -1.96
N THR A 153 -12.65 -13.19 -0.67
CA THR A 153 -13.42 -13.88 0.36
C THR A 153 -13.60 -13.03 1.63
N PRO A 154 -14.70 -13.20 2.39
CA PRO A 154 -14.94 -12.43 3.61
C PRO A 154 -13.91 -12.74 4.72
N LEU A 155 -13.52 -11.72 5.49
CA LEU A 155 -12.61 -11.90 6.64
C LEU A 155 -13.30 -12.59 7.83
N GLY A 156 -14.55 -12.20 8.11
CA GLY A 156 -15.39 -12.86 9.12
C GLY A 156 -15.04 -12.55 10.59
N CYS A 157 -14.46 -11.37 10.86
CA CYS A 157 -14.01 -10.96 12.20
C CYS A 157 -15.16 -10.98 13.23
N SER A 158 -16.32 -10.43 12.87
CA SER A 158 -17.49 -10.35 13.74
C SER A 158 -17.99 -11.73 14.21
N GLY A 159 -17.75 -12.79 13.43
CA GLY A 159 -18.16 -14.15 13.78
C GLY A 159 -17.60 -14.66 15.11
N CYS A 160 -16.46 -14.15 15.56
CA CYS A 160 -15.87 -14.47 16.87
C CYS A 160 -15.97 -13.32 17.86
N HIS A 161 -15.85 -12.07 17.39
CA HIS A 161 -15.75 -10.88 18.23
C HIS A 161 -17.09 -10.20 18.57
N GLU A 162 -18.21 -10.73 18.09
CA GLU A 162 -19.56 -10.41 18.59
C GLU A 162 -20.13 -11.52 19.50
N GLY A 163 -19.33 -12.55 19.78
CA GLY A 163 -19.67 -13.65 20.69
C GLY A 163 -18.68 -13.77 21.85
N GLU A 164 -18.66 -14.97 22.45
CA GLU A 164 -17.80 -15.27 23.62
C GLU A 164 -16.44 -15.88 23.22
N ALA A 165 -16.16 -16.00 21.92
CA ALA A 165 -15.00 -16.72 21.41
C ALA A 165 -13.74 -15.86 21.29
N ALA A 166 -13.88 -14.53 21.31
CA ALA A 166 -12.81 -13.55 21.23
C ALA A 166 -13.17 -12.30 22.06
N PRO A 167 -12.22 -11.39 22.35
CA PRO A 167 -12.53 -10.12 22.99
C PRO A 167 -13.63 -9.38 22.22
N PRO A 168 -14.62 -8.75 22.88
CA PRO A 168 -15.73 -8.12 22.19
C PRO A 168 -15.25 -6.99 21.28
N THR A 169 -15.99 -6.73 20.21
CA THR A 169 -15.69 -5.61 19.28
C THR A 169 -15.86 -4.26 19.98
N GLU A 170 -16.98 -4.10 20.68
CA GLU A 170 -17.31 -2.89 21.43
C GLU A 170 -16.26 -2.59 22.50
N GLY A 171 -15.84 -1.32 22.60
CA GLY A 171 -14.81 -0.87 23.54
C GLY A 171 -13.39 -1.37 23.21
N THR A 172 -13.15 -1.91 22.01
CA THR A 172 -11.80 -2.36 21.62
C THR A 172 -10.79 -1.24 21.74
N TRP A 173 -11.12 -0.04 21.26
CA TRP A 173 -10.22 1.12 21.35
C TRP A 173 -9.88 1.45 22.81
N THR A 174 -10.90 1.58 23.66
CA THR A 174 -10.75 1.88 25.08
C THR A 174 -9.87 0.86 25.79
N ARG A 175 -10.07 -0.44 25.54
CA ARG A 175 -9.23 -1.48 26.16
C ARG A 175 -7.79 -1.45 25.65
N VAL A 176 -7.57 -1.11 24.39
CA VAL A 176 -6.21 -0.97 23.84
C VAL A 176 -5.47 0.15 24.58
N ASP A 177 -6.04 1.36 24.57
CA ASP A 177 -5.44 2.57 25.16
C ASP A 177 -5.29 2.45 26.68
N GLU A 178 -6.38 2.10 27.38
CA GLU A 178 -6.42 2.17 28.85
C GLU A 178 -5.88 0.91 29.56
N GLU A 179 -6.01 -0.27 28.95
CA GLU A 179 -5.61 -1.53 29.60
C GLU A 179 -4.36 -2.15 28.97
N ARG A 180 -4.30 -2.27 27.65
CA ARG A 180 -3.21 -2.99 26.97
C ARG A 180 -1.93 -2.18 26.99
N LEU A 181 -1.97 -0.92 26.53
CA LEU A 181 -0.79 -0.07 26.52
C LEU A 181 -0.30 0.32 27.93
N ALA A 182 -1.09 0.08 28.98
CA ALA A 182 -0.65 0.19 30.37
C ALA A 182 0.30 -0.94 30.83
N LEU A 183 0.37 -2.05 30.08
CA LEU A 183 1.26 -3.17 30.40
C LEU A 183 2.71 -2.85 30.02
N ALA A 184 3.65 -3.18 30.90
CA ALA A 184 5.08 -2.87 30.71
C ALA A 184 5.69 -3.48 29.43
N GLN A 185 5.14 -4.58 28.93
CA GLN A 185 5.61 -5.22 27.69
C GLN A 185 5.28 -4.44 26.42
N PHE A 186 4.30 -3.53 26.49
CA PHE A 186 3.89 -2.66 25.39
C PHE A 186 4.40 -1.22 25.59
N GLU A 187 5.44 -1.03 26.41
CA GLU A 187 6.06 0.29 26.59
C GLU A 187 6.59 0.81 25.24
N GLY A 188 6.06 1.95 24.80
CA GLY A 188 6.43 2.58 23.53
C GLY A 188 5.60 2.15 22.32
N TYR A 189 4.65 1.23 22.48
CA TYR A 189 3.67 0.92 21.44
C TYR A 189 2.69 2.08 21.25
N SER A 190 2.23 2.27 20.02
CA SER A 190 1.01 3.02 19.73
C SER A 190 -0.20 2.07 19.67
N ASP A 191 -1.41 2.61 19.74
CA ASP A 191 -2.62 1.81 19.59
C ASP A 191 -2.69 1.11 18.23
N VAL A 192 -2.29 1.83 17.18
CA VAL A 192 -2.20 1.30 15.81
C VAL A 192 -1.20 0.16 15.74
N HIS A 193 -0.04 0.27 16.38
CA HIS A 193 0.93 -0.84 16.46
C HIS A 193 0.28 -2.06 17.08
N TYR A 194 -0.32 -1.92 18.27
CA TYR A 194 -0.95 -3.04 18.96
C TYR A 194 -2.05 -3.71 18.11
N LEU A 195 -2.89 -2.91 17.44
CA LEU A 195 -3.97 -3.43 16.59
C LEU A 195 -3.42 -4.15 15.35
N VAL A 196 -2.42 -3.59 14.66
CA VAL A 196 -1.79 -4.20 13.48
C VAL A 196 -1.10 -5.50 13.85
N GLU A 197 -0.28 -5.51 14.91
CA GLU A 197 0.39 -6.73 15.39
C GLU A 197 -0.64 -7.79 15.82
N SER A 198 -1.72 -7.39 16.49
CA SER A 198 -2.80 -8.33 16.86
C SER A 198 -3.50 -8.95 15.66
N ILE A 199 -3.58 -8.26 14.52
CA ILE A 199 -4.21 -8.78 13.29
C ILE A 199 -3.26 -9.67 12.50
N LEU A 200 -2.00 -9.24 12.33
CA LEU A 200 -1.00 -9.94 11.51
C LEU A 200 -0.36 -11.12 12.27
N HIS A 201 -0.16 -10.97 13.58
CA HIS A 201 0.44 -11.96 14.48
C HIS A 201 -0.44 -12.24 15.71
N PRO A 202 -1.66 -12.78 15.54
CA PRO A 202 -2.63 -12.91 16.63
C PRO A 202 -2.22 -13.83 17.79
N ASN A 203 -1.14 -14.60 17.62
CA ASN A 203 -0.62 -15.49 18.66
C ASN A 203 0.55 -14.89 19.46
N ASP A 204 1.10 -13.74 19.05
CA ASP A 204 2.23 -13.12 19.74
C ASP A 204 1.80 -12.55 21.10
N TYR A 205 0.55 -12.08 21.18
CA TYR A 205 -0.11 -11.77 22.42
C TYR A 205 -1.56 -12.23 22.41
N VAL A 206 -1.90 -13.12 23.36
CA VAL A 206 -3.26 -13.63 23.54
C VAL A 206 -3.82 -13.09 24.85
N VAL A 207 -4.95 -12.39 24.76
CA VAL A 207 -5.66 -11.85 25.92
C VAL A 207 -6.31 -13.01 26.70
N GLU A 208 -6.13 -13.03 28.02
CA GLU A 208 -6.86 -13.97 28.89
C GLU A 208 -8.37 -13.63 28.90
N PRO A 209 -9.28 -14.62 28.90
CA PRO A 209 -9.06 -16.06 29.08
C PRO A 209 -9.02 -16.86 27.76
N TYR A 210 -8.79 -16.21 26.61
CA TYR A 210 -8.91 -16.85 25.31
C TYR A 210 -7.76 -17.83 25.03
N ALA A 211 -8.06 -18.90 24.28
CA ALA A 211 -7.04 -19.85 23.86
C ALA A 211 -6.27 -19.33 22.63
N PRO A 212 -4.97 -19.67 22.49
CA PRO A 212 -4.22 -19.35 21.28
C PRO A 212 -4.77 -20.10 20.06
N ASN A 213 -4.46 -19.61 18.86
CA ASN A 213 -4.85 -20.16 17.56
C ASN A 213 -6.36 -20.14 17.27
N LEU A 214 -7.12 -19.28 17.94
CA LEU A 214 -8.53 -19.03 17.61
C LEU A 214 -8.67 -18.04 16.45
N MET A 215 -7.90 -16.95 16.48
CA MET A 215 -7.87 -15.96 15.41
C MET A 215 -6.99 -16.47 14.25
N PRO A 216 -7.47 -16.42 12.99
CA PRO A 216 -6.69 -16.88 11.83
C PRO A 216 -5.35 -16.15 11.68
N THR A 217 -4.29 -16.90 11.40
CA THR A 217 -2.91 -16.36 11.28
C THR A 217 -2.52 -16.01 9.86
N ASN A 218 -3.50 -15.80 8.97
CA ASN A 218 -3.26 -15.61 7.55
C ASN A 218 -3.85 -14.30 7.00
N PHE A 219 -4.24 -13.38 7.87
CA PHE A 219 -4.82 -12.12 7.42
C PHE A 219 -3.83 -11.27 6.62
N GLY A 220 -2.54 -11.32 6.96
CA GLY A 220 -1.50 -10.65 6.19
C GLY A 220 -1.48 -11.01 4.70
N GLN A 221 -1.89 -12.22 4.32
CA GLN A 221 -1.94 -12.66 2.92
C GLN A 221 -3.29 -12.45 2.24
N ARG A 222 -4.32 -12.03 2.99
CA ARG A 222 -5.71 -11.96 2.51
C ARG A 222 -6.19 -10.55 2.23
N MET A 223 -5.51 -9.55 2.75
CA MET A 223 -5.88 -8.14 2.66
C MET A 223 -4.71 -7.31 2.14
N ASP A 224 -5.02 -6.26 1.41
CA ASP A 224 -4.04 -5.21 1.11
C ASP A 224 -3.91 -4.22 2.28
N VAL A 225 -2.98 -3.28 2.14
CA VAL A 225 -2.70 -2.30 3.18
C VAL A 225 -3.83 -1.30 3.42
N GLN A 226 -4.64 -0.98 2.40
CA GLN A 226 -5.81 -0.10 2.57
C GLN A 226 -6.89 -0.80 3.39
N GLN A 227 -7.14 -2.08 3.13
CA GLN A 227 -8.06 -2.89 3.92
C GLN A 227 -7.60 -3.03 5.37
N LEU A 228 -6.29 -3.14 5.63
CA LEU A 228 -5.75 -3.04 6.99
C LEU A 228 -6.05 -1.69 7.63
N ALA A 229 -5.78 -0.59 6.90
CA ALA A 229 -6.03 0.77 7.39
C ALA A 229 -7.50 0.99 7.77
N ASP A 230 -8.41 0.50 6.93
CA ASP A 230 -9.85 0.60 7.12
C ASP A 230 -10.30 -0.19 8.35
N LEU A 231 -9.82 -1.44 8.51
CA LEU A 231 -10.09 -2.25 9.70
C LEU A 231 -9.59 -1.59 10.97
N VAL A 232 -8.36 -1.09 10.97
CA VAL A 232 -7.79 -0.37 12.11
C VAL A 232 -8.64 0.86 12.41
N ALA A 233 -8.99 1.68 11.42
CA ALA A 233 -9.86 2.85 11.61
C ALA A 233 -11.23 2.47 12.21
N TYR A 234 -11.82 1.36 11.79
CA TYR A 234 -13.05 0.84 12.38
C TYR A 234 -12.84 0.44 13.84
N LEU A 235 -11.80 -0.33 14.16
CA LEU A 235 -11.51 -0.73 15.54
C LEU A 235 -11.22 0.46 16.46
N MET A 236 -10.52 1.49 15.96
CA MET A 236 -10.29 2.74 16.66
C MET A 236 -11.57 3.54 16.92
N SER A 237 -12.62 3.33 16.13
CA SER A 237 -13.94 3.94 16.38
C SER A 237 -14.74 3.22 17.48
N GLN A 238 -14.29 2.04 17.93
CA GLN A 238 -14.95 1.25 18.96
C GLN A 238 -14.58 1.71 20.36
N ASP A 239 -14.95 2.94 20.68
CA ASP A 239 -14.77 3.54 21.99
C ASP A 239 -15.99 3.26 22.89
N GLN A 240 -15.73 3.07 24.19
CA GLN A 240 -16.74 2.88 25.23
C GLN A 240 -16.46 3.85 26.36
N LEU A 241 -17.50 4.56 26.84
CA LEU A 241 -17.37 5.35 28.05
C LEU A 241 -17.10 4.42 29.24
N PRO A 242 -16.18 4.78 30.16
CA PRO A 242 -15.97 4.00 31.37
C PRO A 242 -17.31 3.81 32.07
N GLU A 243 -17.66 2.56 32.41
CA GLU A 243 -18.84 2.32 33.22
C GLU A 243 -18.67 3.07 34.55
N ASP A 244 -19.57 4.02 34.82
CA ASP A 244 -19.68 4.64 36.13
C ASP A 244 -19.98 3.51 37.13
N THR A 245 -18.97 3.12 37.91
CA THR A 245 -19.14 2.14 38.98
C THR A 245 -20.01 2.76 40.07
N ASP A 246 -21.32 2.49 40.02
CA ASP A 246 -22.29 2.75 41.10
C ASP A 246 -22.03 1.88 42.35
#